data_AF-A0AAZ3PV06-F1
#
_entry.id   AF-A0AAZ3PV06-F1
#
_cell.length_a   1.000
_cell.length_b   1.000
_cell.length_c   1.000
_cell.angle_alpha   90.00
_cell.angle_beta   90.00
_cell.angle_gamma   90.00
#
_symmetry.space_group_name_H-M   'P 1'
#
loop_
_entity.id
_entity.type
_entity.pdbx_description
1 polymer ?
#
loop_
_entity_poly.entity_id
_entity_poly.type
_entity_poly.pdbx_seq_one_letter_code
_entity_poly.pdbx_strand_id
1 'polypeptide(L)'
;MTRYVSSCFITLVVLFLWRVEDIADACRCFPQHPQQAFCNAEVGKLKTGRMSITLCGYNPPWEDLSAAQKNSLTHLYQSGCDCKIIRCTSLPCPISTSDTCLWTDWGTDNGQNLACIKRPDGSCAW
;
A
#
# COMPACT_ATOMS: atom_id res chain seq x y z
N MET A 1 48.93 26.95 19.68
CA MET A 1 48.57 25.69 18.97
C MET A 1 47.13 25.22 19.27
N THR A 2 46.57 25.50 20.44
CA THR A 2 45.21 25.10 20.85
C THR A 2 44.05 25.66 20.02
N ARG A 3 44.17 26.89 19.46
CA ARG A 3 43.10 27.50 18.63
C ARG A 3 42.96 26.88 17.24
N TYR A 4 44.07 26.43 16.64
CA TYR A 4 44.08 25.78 15.32
C TYR A 4 43.52 24.35 15.39
N VAL A 5 43.85 23.60 16.45
CA VAL A 5 43.31 22.26 16.69
C VAL A 5 41.79 22.32 16.90
N SER A 6 41.29 23.32 17.64
CA SER A 6 39.86 23.56 17.83
C SER A 6 39.11 23.90 16.53
N SER A 7 39.71 24.73 15.67
CA SER A 7 39.13 25.08 14.36
C SER A 7 39.07 23.88 13.40
N CYS A 8 40.09 23.03 13.37
CA CYS A 8 40.10 21.80 12.56
C CYS A 8 39.06 20.78 13.08
N PHE A 9 38.86 20.70 14.39
CA PHE A 9 37.87 19.80 14.97
C PHE A 9 36.44 20.22 14.62
N ILE A 10 36.15 21.53 14.68
CA ILE A 10 34.83 22.07 14.34
C ILE A 10 34.53 21.86 12.85
N THR A 11 35.50 22.08 11.96
CA THR A 11 35.31 21.84 10.52
C THR A 11 35.10 20.36 10.20
N LEU A 12 35.82 19.44 10.87
CA LEU A 12 35.60 18.00 10.75
C LEU A 12 34.22 17.56 11.26
N VAL A 13 33.76 18.12 12.39
CA VAL A 13 32.42 17.85 12.94
C VAL A 13 31.32 18.39 12.03
N VAL A 14 31.46 19.61 11.49
CA VAL A 14 30.51 20.16 10.51
C VAL A 14 30.47 19.31 9.24
N LEU A 15 31.63 18.88 8.70
CA LEU A 15 31.70 17.97 7.55
C LEU A 15 31.06 16.60 7.85
N PHE A 16 31.20 16.08 9.06
CA PHE A 16 30.55 14.84 9.50
C PHE A 16 29.04 15.01 9.65
N LEU A 17 28.58 16.12 10.24
CA LEU A 17 27.16 16.41 10.43
C LEU A 17 26.46 16.70 9.10
N TRP A 18 27.14 17.33 8.12
CA TRP A 18 26.65 17.48 6.74
C TRP A 18 26.55 16.14 5.99
N ARG A 19 27.21 15.08 6.48
CA ARG A 19 27.01 13.71 5.98
C ARG A 19 25.84 12.99 6.66
N VAL A 20 25.21 13.58 7.68
CA VAL A 20 24.04 13.03 8.40
C VAL A 20 22.76 13.77 8.00
N GLU A 21 22.64 14.14 6.72
CA GLU A 21 21.43 14.72 6.14
C GLU A 21 20.75 13.81 5.10
N ASP A 22 21.15 12.54 5.06
CA ASP A 22 20.42 11.51 4.34
C ASP A 22 19.72 10.57 5.34
N ILE A 23 18.78 11.12 6.12
CA ILE A 23 17.65 10.30 6.59
C ILE A 23 16.76 10.15 5.37
N ALA A 24 17.15 9.26 4.46
CA ALA A 24 16.27 8.82 3.41
C ALA A 24 15.09 8.12 4.10
N ASP A 25 13.92 8.76 4.10
CA ASP A 25 12.67 8.02 4.07
C ASP A 25 12.76 7.09 2.86
N ALA A 26 13.24 5.87 3.08
CA ALA A 26 13.19 4.85 2.05
C ALA A 26 11.72 4.75 1.62
N CYS A 27 11.45 4.92 0.33
CA CYS A 27 10.09 4.77 -0.20
C CYS A 27 9.55 3.41 0.25
N ARG A 28 8.60 3.42 1.19
CA ARG A 28 7.91 2.20 1.63
C ARG A 28 6.74 1.94 0.71
N CYS A 29 6.50 0.67 0.42
CA CYS A 29 5.31 0.27 -0.30
C CYS A 29 4.08 0.67 0.50
N PHE A 30 3.06 1.19 -0.18
CA PHE A 30 1.80 1.48 0.45
C PHE A 30 0.93 0.22 0.45
N PRO A 31 0.34 -0.18 1.59
CA PRO A 31 -0.54 -1.34 1.64
C PRO A 31 -1.73 -1.16 0.71
N GLN A 32 -1.93 -2.13 -0.17
CA GLN A 32 -3.04 -2.17 -1.12
C GLN A 32 -4.06 -3.22 -0.69
N HIS A 33 -5.36 -2.91 -0.90
CA HIS A 33 -6.42 -3.88 -0.65
C HIS A 33 -6.27 -5.08 -1.62
N PRO A 34 -6.44 -6.34 -1.17
CA PRO A 34 -6.23 -7.53 -2.00
C PRO A 34 -7.02 -7.53 -3.31
N GLN A 35 -8.28 -7.06 -3.27
CA GLN A 35 -9.11 -6.88 -4.47
C GLN A 35 -8.47 -5.92 -5.48
N GLN A 36 -7.92 -4.79 -5.01
CA GLN A 36 -7.30 -3.82 -5.90
C GLN A 36 -6.05 -4.43 -6.54
N ALA A 37 -5.27 -5.20 -5.79
CA ALA A 37 -4.11 -5.91 -6.33
C ALA A 37 -4.49 -6.98 -7.37
N PHE A 38 -5.63 -7.64 -7.19
CA PHE A 38 -6.22 -8.53 -8.19
C PHE A 38 -6.60 -7.76 -9.46
N CYS A 39 -7.39 -6.70 -9.34
CA CYS A 39 -7.88 -5.92 -10.50
C CYS A 39 -6.77 -5.21 -11.27
N ASN A 40 -5.72 -4.74 -10.59
CA ASN A 40 -4.58 -4.05 -11.20
C ASN A 40 -3.47 -4.99 -11.71
N ALA A 41 -3.65 -6.31 -11.59
CA ALA A 41 -2.62 -7.31 -11.86
C ALA A 41 -1.29 -7.02 -11.12
N GLU A 42 -1.38 -6.62 -9.86
CA GLU A 42 -0.20 -6.33 -9.02
C GLU A 42 0.36 -7.57 -8.31
N VAL A 43 -0.37 -8.69 -8.37
CA VAL A 43 0.17 -10.02 -8.01
C VAL A 43 1.34 -10.39 -8.94
N GLY A 44 1.34 -9.88 -10.18
CA GLY A 44 2.51 -9.82 -11.04
C GLY A 44 2.16 -9.36 -12.46
N LYS A 45 3.12 -8.70 -13.12
CA LYS A 45 2.92 -8.06 -14.42
C LYS A 45 3.61 -8.84 -15.52
N LEU A 46 2.89 -9.15 -16.61
CA LEU A 46 3.49 -9.75 -17.80
C LEU A 46 4.20 -8.65 -18.62
N LYS A 47 5.53 -8.74 -18.73
CA LYS A 47 6.34 -7.88 -19.59
C LYS A 47 7.06 -8.76 -20.60
N THR A 48 6.79 -8.54 -21.89
CA THR A 48 7.48 -9.24 -23.00
C THR A 48 7.53 -10.77 -22.85
N GLY A 49 6.42 -11.37 -22.40
CA GLY A 49 6.31 -12.82 -22.17
C GLY A 49 6.94 -13.33 -20.88
N ARG A 50 7.48 -12.45 -20.02
CA ARG A 50 7.98 -12.79 -18.68
C ARG A 50 7.09 -12.21 -17.59
N MET A 51 6.75 -13.02 -16.61
CA MET A 51 6.07 -12.57 -15.39
C MET A 51 7.08 -11.88 -14.49
N SER A 52 6.85 -10.60 -14.18
CA SER A 52 7.67 -9.80 -13.28
C SER A 52 6.87 -9.50 -12.02
N ILE A 53 7.34 -10.03 -10.88
CA ILE A 53 6.87 -9.65 -9.56
C ILE A 53 7.70 -8.48 -9.03
N THR A 54 7.10 -7.62 -8.23
CA THR A 54 7.76 -6.44 -7.64
C THR A 54 7.70 -6.51 -6.13
N LEU A 55 8.65 -5.86 -5.45
CA LEU A 55 8.71 -5.78 -3.97
C LEU A 55 7.43 -5.17 -3.35
N CYS A 56 6.72 -4.31 -4.08
CA CYS A 56 5.46 -3.71 -3.63
C CYS A 56 4.20 -4.43 -4.14
N GLY A 57 4.35 -5.59 -4.79
CA GLY A 57 3.19 -6.39 -5.21
C GLY A 57 2.53 -7.08 -4.02
N TYR A 58 1.24 -7.38 -4.12
CA TYR A 58 0.52 -8.19 -3.13
C TYR A 58 0.65 -9.67 -3.49
N ASN A 59 1.60 -10.37 -2.87
CA ASN A 59 1.88 -11.78 -3.12
C ASN A 59 2.07 -12.61 -1.83
N PRO A 60 1.09 -12.62 -0.90
CA PRO A 60 1.16 -13.48 0.27
C PRO A 60 1.13 -14.97 -0.11
N PRO A 61 1.72 -15.86 0.71
CA PRO A 61 1.55 -17.30 0.58
C PRO A 61 0.07 -17.69 0.63
N TRP A 62 -0.31 -18.71 -0.16
CA TRP A 62 -1.70 -19.18 -0.20
C TRP A 62 -2.22 -19.64 1.17
N GLU A 63 -1.37 -20.25 2.00
CA GLU A 63 -1.76 -20.73 3.33
C GLU A 63 -2.07 -19.58 4.30
N ASP A 64 -1.50 -18.40 4.07
CA ASP A 64 -1.69 -17.22 4.93
C ASP A 64 -2.96 -16.43 4.55
N LEU A 65 -3.62 -16.77 3.44
CA LEU A 65 -4.87 -16.13 3.02
C LEU A 65 -6.05 -16.62 3.86
N SER A 66 -6.93 -15.70 4.24
CA SER A 66 -8.18 -16.04 4.91
C SER A 66 -9.12 -16.83 3.98
N ALA A 67 -10.02 -17.63 4.55
CA ALA A 67 -11.03 -18.34 3.78
C ALA A 67 -11.90 -17.38 2.92
N ALA A 68 -12.17 -16.18 3.45
CA ALA A 68 -12.90 -15.14 2.73
C ALA A 68 -12.09 -14.60 1.53
N GLN A 69 -10.78 -14.38 1.69
CA GLN A 69 -9.90 -13.96 0.59
C GLN A 69 -9.80 -15.03 -0.50
N LYS A 70 -9.62 -16.31 -0.12
CA LYS A 70 -9.60 -17.44 -1.07
C LYS A 70 -10.90 -17.53 -1.88
N ASN A 71 -12.05 -17.39 -1.23
CA ASN A 71 -13.34 -17.36 -1.89
C ASN A 71 -13.49 -16.14 -2.81
N SER A 72 -13.07 -14.96 -2.34
CA SER A 72 -13.19 -13.71 -3.08
C SER A 72 -12.32 -13.67 -4.34
N LEU A 73 -11.12 -14.25 -4.30
CA LEU A 73 -10.24 -14.38 -5.47
C LEU A 73 -10.90 -15.15 -6.62
N THR A 74 -11.73 -16.15 -6.29
CA THR A 74 -12.38 -17.00 -7.29
C THR A 74 -13.73 -16.43 -7.75
N HIS A 75 -14.45 -15.73 -6.86
CA HIS A 75 -15.87 -15.44 -7.09
C HIS A 75 -16.26 -13.96 -7.06
N LEU A 76 -15.53 -13.10 -6.34
CA LEU A 76 -16.03 -11.76 -5.99
C LEU A 76 -15.17 -10.62 -6.52
N TYR A 77 -13.85 -10.74 -6.52
CA TYR A 77 -12.99 -9.60 -6.88
C TYR A 77 -13.19 -9.13 -8.32
N GLN A 78 -13.37 -10.06 -9.25
CA GLN A 78 -13.58 -9.72 -10.67
C GLN A 78 -14.84 -8.87 -10.89
N SER A 79 -15.95 -9.16 -10.19
CA SER A 79 -17.20 -8.41 -10.35
C SER A 79 -17.17 -7.03 -9.68
N GLY A 80 -16.25 -6.84 -8.74
CA GLY A 80 -16.03 -5.58 -8.04
C GLY A 80 -14.94 -4.69 -8.64
N CYS A 81 -14.27 -5.07 -9.74
CA CYS A 81 -13.18 -4.27 -10.31
C CYS A 81 -13.60 -2.91 -10.88
N ASP A 82 -14.89 -2.71 -11.15
CA ASP A 82 -15.46 -1.41 -11.52
C ASP A 82 -15.55 -0.45 -10.33
N CYS A 83 -15.49 -0.96 -9.09
CA CYS A 83 -15.62 -0.17 -7.87
C CYS A 83 -14.27 0.38 -7.40
N LYS A 84 -14.28 1.58 -6.81
CA LYS A 84 -13.06 2.23 -6.32
C LYS A 84 -12.92 2.08 -4.80
N ILE A 85 -11.87 1.40 -4.36
CA ILE A 85 -11.54 1.29 -2.94
C ILE A 85 -10.65 2.47 -2.54
N ILE A 86 -11.12 3.31 -1.61
CA ILE A 86 -10.38 4.47 -1.10
C ILE A 86 -9.92 4.19 0.31
N ARG A 87 -8.60 4.26 0.54
CA ARG A 87 -8.02 4.07 1.87
C ARG A 87 -8.08 5.34 2.70
N CYS A 88 -8.39 5.20 3.99
CA CYS A 88 -8.35 6.29 4.96
C CYS A 88 -7.18 6.10 5.93
N THR A 89 -6.15 6.94 5.78
CA THR A 89 -4.92 6.90 6.59
C THR A 89 -4.85 7.93 7.70
N SER A 90 -5.69 8.97 7.66
CA SER A 90 -5.78 10.03 8.68
C SER A 90 -7.17 10.67 8.66
N LEU A 91 -7.74 10.96 9.83
CA LEU A 91 -9.04 11.62 9.94
C LEU A 91 -8.90 13.12 9.59
N PRO A 92 -9.89 13.73 8.94
CA PRO A 92 -11.14 13.14 8.42
C PRO A 92 -10.92 12.35 7.12
N CYS A 93 -11.63 11.22 6.97
CA CYS A 93 -11.56 10.40 5.75
C CYS A 93 -12.16 11.12 4.52
N PRO A 94 -11.72 10.77 3.30
CA PRO A 94 -12.38 11.23 2.08
C PRO A 94 -13.86 10.83 2.07
N ILE A 95 -14.72 11.71 1.55
CA ILE A 95 -16.15 11.46 1.44
C ILE A 95 -16.35 10.32 0.44
N SER A 96 -17.04 9.25 0.88
CA SER A 96 -17.43 8.14 0.02
C SER A 96 -18.51 8.60 -0.97
N THR A 97 -18.27 8.42 -2.26
CA THR A 97 -19.29 8.53 -3.31
C THR A 97 -20.00 7.19 -3.48
N SER A 98 -21.08 7.15 -4.28
CA SER A 98 -21.87 5.93 -4.49
C SER A 98 -21.08 4.80 -5.14
N ASP A 99 -20.01 5.08 -5.87
CA ASP A 99 -19.15 4.12 -6.59
C ASP A 99 -17.86 3.75 -5.82
N THR A 100 -17.74 4.17 -4.55
CA THR A 100 -16.53 3.95 -3.75
C THR A 100 -16.79 3.17 -2.47
N CYS A 101 -15.82 2.35 -2.08
CA CYS A 101 -15.80 1.70 -0.77
C CYS A 101 -14.66 2.28 0.07
N LEU A 102 -15.00 2.83 1.23
CA LEU A 102 -14.01 3.38 2.16
C LEU A 102 -13.35 2.26 2.98
N TRP A 103 -12.03 2.14 2.85
CA TRP A 103 -11.22 1.19 3.63
C TRP A 103 -10.51 1.92 4.77
N THR A 104 -10.92 1.66 5.99
CA THR A 104 -10.31 2.24 7.19
C THR A 104 -9.40 1.22 7.86
N ASP A 105 -8.13 1.57 8.06
CA ASP A 105 -7.15 0.69 8.71
C ASP A 105 -7.26 0.65 10.24
N TRP A 106 -8.10 1.51 10.84
CA TRP A 106 -8.23 1.60 12.29
C TRP A 106 -9.29 0.63 12.82
N GLY A 107 -8.85 -0.44 13.46
CA GLY A 107 -9.61 -1.06 14.54
C GLY A 107 -10.23 -2.44 14.29
N THR A 108 -10.17 -3.01 13.09
CA THR A 108 -10.39 -4.46 12.91
C THR A 108 -9.49 -4.99 11.80
N ASP A 109 -8.72 -6.03 12.11
CA ASP A 109 -7.79 -6.71 11.20
C ASP A 109 -8.50 -7.49 10.06
N ASN A 110 -9.75 -7.14 9.76
CA ASN A 110 -10.64 -7.88 8.86
C ASN A 110 -11.10 -7.08 7.64
N GLY A 111 -10.70 -5.80 7.49
CA GLY A 111 -11.06 -5.01 6.30
C GLY A 111 -10.55 -5.64 5.00
N GLN A 112 -9.41 -6.35 5.05
CA GLN A 112 -8.82 -7.07 3.91
C GLN A 112 -9.61 -8.34 3.50
N ASN A 113 -10.55 -8.79 4.35
CA ASN A 113 -11.37 -9.97 4.10
C ASN A 113 -12.70 -9.63 3.43
N LEU A 114 -13.01 -8.33 3.27
CA LEU A 114 -14.20 -7.85 2.60
C LEU A 114 -13.94 -7.67 1.11
N ALA A 115 -15.01 -7.67 0.31
CA ALA A 115 -14.93 -7.42 -1.13
C ALA A 115 -15.91 -6.31 -1.49
N CYS A 116 -15.40 -5.22 -2.08
CA CYS A 116 -16.23 -4.14 -2.57
C CYS A 116 -16.91 -4.56 -3.87
N ILE A 117 -18.23 -4.75 -3.84
CA ILE A 117 -19.02 -5.27 -4.96
C ILE A 117 -19.94 -4.21 -5.54
N LYS A 118 -20.16 -4.29 -6.85
CA LYS A 118 -21.10 -3.44 -7.58
C LYS A 118 -22.51 -3.97 -7.39
N ARG A 119 -23.41 -3.12 -6.92
CA ARG A 119 -24.83 -3.39 -6.76
C ARG A 119 -25.59 -3.12 -8.07
N PRO A 120 -26.82 -3.64 -8.22
CA PRO A 120 -27.64 -3.43 -9.42
C PRO A 120 -27.99 -1.96 -9.70
N ASP A 121 -28.01 -1.12 -8.67
CA ASP A 121 -28.24 0.34 -8.75
C ASP A 121 -27.00 1.12 -9.23
N GLY A 122 -25.89 0.43 -9.51
CA GLY A 122 -24.62 1.02 -9.91
C GLY A 122 -23.77 1.53 -8.74
N SER A 123 -24.25 1.41 -7.50
CA SER A 123 -23.47 1.75 -6.32
C SER A 123 -22.50 0.63 -5.93
N CYS A 124 -21.49 0.95 -5.15
CA CYS A 124 -20.49 0.02 -4.63
C CYS A 124 -20.58 -0.04 -3.11
N ALA A 125 -20.50 -1.25 -2.56
CA ALA A 125 -20.50 -1.47 -1.12
C ALA A 125 -19.64 -2.69 -0.77
N TRP A 126 -19.15 -2.73 0.47
CA TRP A 126 -18.46 -3.89 1.05
C TRP A 126 -19.37 -5.12 1.20
#